data_AF-H8W3V7-F1
#
_entry.id   AF-H8W3V7-F1
#
_cell.length_a   1.000
_cell.length_b   1.000
_cell.length_c   1.000
_cell.angle_alpha   90.00
_cell.angle_beta   90.00
_cell.angle_gamma   90.00
#
_symmetry.space_group_name_H-M   'P 1'
#
loop_
_entity.id
_entity.type
_entity.pdbx_description
1 polymer ?
#
loop_
_entity_poly.entity_id
_entity_poly.type
_entity_poly.pdbx_seq_one_letter_code
_entity_poly.pdbx_strand_id
1 'polypeptide(L)'
;MISKDEIREILSQSRSLALSADVGDDAEFVMDSFTMVTLQACLEDRYGIRLDPRFEELQTLNSVNEIHAYLLDRFPEQVAG
;
A
#
# COMPACT_ATOMS: atom_id res chain seq x y z
N MET A 1 -3.41 8.73 10.89
CA MET A 1 -3.72 8.85 9.45
C MET A 1 -2.61 8.19 8.68
N ILE A 2 -2.95 7.39 7.67
CA ILE A 2 -2.02 6.66 6.79
C ILE A 2 -1.43 7.68 5.83
N SER A 3 -0.10 7.80 5.84
CA SER A 3 0.65 8.63 4.90
C SER A 3 1.33 7.75 3.85
N LYS A 4 1.89 8.38 2.81
CA LYS A 4 2.73 7.68 1.84
C LYS A 4 3.99 7.06 2.47
N ASP A 5 4.52 7.67 3.52
CA ASP A 5 5.69 7.13 4.23
C ASP A 5 5.34 5.88 5.04
N GLU A 6 4.15 5.81 5.64
CA GLU A 6 3.66 4.57 6.26
C GLU A 6 3.47 3.46 5.21
N ILE A 7 2.96 3.81 4.03
CA ILE A 7 2.84 2.85 2.92
C ILE A 7 4.23 2.33 2.52
N ARG A 8 5.23 3.21 2.36
CA ARG A 8 6.61 2.80 2.08
C ARG A 8 7.17 1.89 3.16
N GLU A 9 6.94 2.22 4.43
CA GLU A 9 7.41 1.42 5.56
C GLU A 9 6.84 0.00 5.48
N ILE A 10 5.53 -0.13 5.27
CA ILE A 10 4.86 -1.43 5.13
C ILE A 10 5.41 -2.21 3.93
N LEU A 11 5.56 -1.54 2.77
CA LEU A 11 6.10 -2.19 1.57
C LEU A 11 7.55 -2.66 1.77
N SER A 12 8.37 -1.90 2.52
CA SER A 12 9.76 -2.27 2.82
C SER A 12 9.90 -3.49 3.75
N GLN A 13 8.84 -3.81 4.51
CA GLN A 13 8.79 -5.05 5.31
C GLN A 13 8.57 -6.28 4.42
N SER A 14 7.98 -6.09 3.23
CA SER A 14 7.85 -7.17 2.27
C SER A 14 9.20 -7.47 1.62
N ARG A 15 9.80 -8.61 1.95
CA ARG A 15 11.13 -9.02 1.45
C ARG A 15 11.23 -9.07 -0.08
N SER A 16 10.09 -9.15 -0.77
CA SER A 16 10.00 -9.25 -2.22
C SER A 16 10.26 -7.90 -2.92
N LEU A 17 9.84 -6.82 -2.28
CA LEU A 17 10.08 -5.46 -2.73
C LEU A 17 11.26 -4.91 -1.92
N ALA A 18 12.46 -5.00 -2.47
CA ALA A 18 13.62 -4.25 -1.96
C ALA A 18 13.47 -2.75 -2.25
N LEU A 19 12.30 -2.18 -1.96
CA LEU A 19 12.03 -0.76 -2.09
C LEU A 19 12.85 -0.05 -1.02
N SER A 20 13.88 0.68 -1.47
CA SER A 20 14.62 1.59 -0.61
C SER A 20 13.67 2.65 -0.05
N ALA A 21 13.97 3.19 1.13
CA ALA A 21 13.22 4.32 1.69
C ALA A 21 13.13 5.53 0.72
N ASP A 22 14.08 5.64 -0.22
CA ASP A 22 14.12 6.68 -1.27
C ASP A 22 13.29 6.35 -2.54
N VAL A 23 12.44 5.33 -2.51
CA VAL A 23 11.52 5.05 -3.62
C VAL A 23 10.54 6.21 -3.79
N GLY A 24 10.56 6.81 -4.98
CA GLY A 24 9.65 7.88 -5.36
C GLY A 24 8.19 7.45 -5.31
N ASP A 25 7.28 8.40 -5.08
CA ASP A 25 5.84 8.16 -4.97
C ASP A 25 5.26 7.42 -6.20
N ASP A 26 5.77 7.75 -7.40
CA ASP A 26 5.34 7.21 -8.69
C ASP A 26 6.24 6.08 -9.22
N ALA A 27 7.18 5.59 -8.40
CA ALA A 27 8.04 4.49 -8.83
C ALA A 27 7.19 3.22 -9.00
N GLU A 28 7.11 2.72 -10.23
CA GLU A 28 6.34 1.52 -10.54
C GLU A 28 7.04 0.25 -10.02
N PHE A 29 6.25 -0.64 -9.45
CA PHE A 29 6.65 -1.97 -9.04
C PHE A 29 5.54 -2.98 -9.28
N VAL A 30 5.93 -4.26 -9.33
CA VAL A 30 4.97 -5.36 -9.45
C VAL A 30 4.48 -5.73 -8.06
N MET A 31 3.18 -5.60 -7.83
CA MET A 31 2.52 -6.10 -6.62
C MET A 31 2.42 -7.62 -6.69
N ASP A 32 3.32 -8.32 -6.00
CA ASP A 32 3.18 -9.75 -5.82
C ASP A 32 2.25 -10.11 -4.65
N SER A 33 1.92 -11.40 -4.55
CA SER A 33 1.01 -11.92 -3.53
C SER A 33 1.54 -11.77 -2.10
N PHE A 34 2.86 -11.80 -1.90
CA PHE A 34 3.45 -11.67 -0.56
C PHE A 34 3.43 -10.22 -0.09
N THR A 35 3.76 -9.26 -0.97
CA THR A 35 3.60 -7.84 -0.69
C THR A 35 2.15 -7.50 -0.40
N MET A 36 1.19 -8.00 -1.20
CA MET A 36 -0.23 -7.75 -0.97
C MET A 36 -0.68 -8.25 0.40
N VAL A 37 -0.32 -9.47 0.78
CA VAL A 37 -0.66 -10.02 2.11
C VAL A 37 0.00 -9.22 3.23
N THR A 38 1.24 -8.76 3.04
CA THR A 38 1.92 -7.90 4.01
C THR A 38 1.18 -6.58 4.19
N LEU A 39 0.79 -5.93 3.09
CA LEU A 39 0.02 -4.70 3.09
C LEU A 39 -1.33 -4.87 3.81
N GLN A 40 -2.07 -5.93 3.49
CA GLN A 40 -3.34 -6.26 4.14
C GLN A 40 -3.16 -6.46 5.65
N ALA A 41 -2.20 -7.29 6.06
CA ALA A 41 -1.96 -7.61 7.46
C ALA A 41 -1.56 -6.37 8.27
N CYS A 42 -0.66 -5.53 7.75
CA CYS A 42 -0.24 -4.32 8.45
C CYS A 42 -1.35 -3.28 8.56
N LEU A 43 -2.18 -3.12 7.52
CA LEU A 43 -3.30 -2.18 7.57
C LEU A 43 -4.41 -2.64 8.52
N GLU A 44 -4.67 -3.95 8.57
CA GLU A 44 -5.63 -4.53 9.51
C GLU A 44 -5.14 -4.40 10.96
N ASP A 45 -3.87 -4.71 11.23
CA ASP A 45 -3.28 -4.63 12.57
C ASP A 45 -3.14 -3.19 13.08
N ARG A 46 -2.58 -2.28 12.27
CA ARG A 46 -2.30 -0.90 12.70
C ARG A 46 -3.53 0.01 12.69
N TYR A 47 -4.47 -0.22 11.77
CA TYR A 47 -5.57 0.71 11.51
C TYR A 47 -6.96 0.07 11.51
N GLY A 48 -7.06 -1.26 11.69
CA GLY A 48 -8.34 -1.98 11.61
C GLY A 48 -8.93 -2.01 10.19
N ILE A 49 -8.12 -1.73 9.17
CA ILE A 49 -8.57 -1.67 7.77
C ILE A 49 -8.38 -3.03 7.12
N ARG A 50 -9.49 -3.66 6.76
CA ARG A 50 -9.47 -4.88 5.95
C ARG A 50 -9.50 -4.54 4.48
N LEU A 51 -8.40 -4.80 3.80
CA LEU A 51 -8.29 -4.65 2.35
C LEU A 51 -8.79 -5.90 1.63
N ASP A 52 -9.69 -5.71 0.66
CA ASP A 52 -10.20 -6.76 -0.24
C ASP A 52 -10.35 -6.20 -1.68
N PRO A 53 -9.22 -5.84 -2.34
CA PRO A 53 -9.25 -5.34 -3.71
C PRO A 53 -9.69 -6.43 -4.69
N ARG A 54 -10.52 -6.05 -5.67
CA ARG A 54 -10.85 -6.90 -6.81
C ARG A 54 -9.63 -7.13 -7.68
N PHE A 55 -9.68 -8.18 -8.50
CA PHE A 55 -8.55 -8.55 -9.37
C PHE A 55 -8.14 -7.42 -10.31
N GLU A 56 -9.09 -6.65 -10.83
CA GLU A 56 -8.83 -5.50 -11.70
C GLU A 56 -8.14 -4.35 -10.94
N GLU A 57 -8.48 -4.16 -9.66
CA GLU A 57 -7.91 -3.13 -8.80
C GLU A 57 -6.49 -3.51 -8.38
N LEU A 58 -6.19 -4.80 -8.19
CA LEU A 58 -4.83 -5.26 -7.90
C LEU A 58 -3.82 -4.84 -8.97
N GLN A 59 -4.24 -4.74 -10.23
CA GLN A 59 -3.35 -4.32 -11.34
C GLN A 59 -2.98 -2.85 -11.29
N THR A 60 -3.76 -2.01 -10.60
CA THR A 60 -3.48 -0.58 -10.47
C THR A 60 -2.65 -0.26 -9.24
N LEU A 61 -2.51 -1.18 -8.28
CA LEU A 61 -1.74 -0.99 -7.06
C LEU A 61 -0.24 -1.21 -7.29
N ASN A 62 0.35 -0.43 -8.19
CA ASN A 62 1.73 -0.61 -8.66
C ASN A 62 2.68 0.55 -8.26
N SER A 63 2.20 1.53 -7.50
CA SER A 63 3.02 2.62 -6.96
C SER A 63 2.50 3.04 -5.59
N VAL A 64 3.31 3.81 -4.84
CA VAL A 64 2.88 4.35 -3.55
C VAL A 64 1.72 5.32 -3.74
N ASN A 65 1.74 6.12 -4.80
CA ASN A 65 0.66 7.05 -5.15
C ASN A 65 -0.66 6.33 -5.42
N GLU A 66 -0.65 5.26 -6.22
CA GLU A 66 -1.86 4.52 -6.55
C GLU A 66 -2.43 3.80 -5.32
N ILE A 67 -1.57 3.24 -4.46
CA ILE A 67 -2.02 2.66 -3.19
C ILE A 67 -2.62 3.73 -2.28
N HIS A 68 -1.97 4.87 -2.15
CA HIS A 68 -2.47 5.98 -1.34
C HIS A 68 -3.81 6.50 -1.85
N ALA A 69 -3.96 6.69 -3.16
CA ALA A 69 -5.20 7.10 -3.79
C ALA A 69 -6.32 6.08 -3.58
N TYR A 70 -6.01 4.78 -3.75
CA TYR A 70 -6.95 3.69 -3.49
C TYR A 70 -7.44 3.67 -2.04
N LEU A 71 -6.54 3.89 -1.09
CA LEU A 71 -6.87 3.97 0.34
C LEU A 71 -7.69 5.23 0.65
N LEU A 72 -7.32 6.37 0.08
CA LEU A 72 -8.03 7.64 0.31
C LEU A 72 -9.48 7.57 -0.20
N ASP A 73 -9.71 6.91 -1.34
CA ASP A 73 -11.03 6.68 -1.92
C ASP A 73 -11.95 5.84 -1.00
N ARG A 74 -11.41 4.82 -0.33
CA ARG A 74 -12.19 3.88 0.51
C ARG A 74 -12.23 4.23 1.99
N PHE A 75 -11.17 4.87 2.49
CA PHE A 75 -10.92 5.11 3.90
C PHE A 75 -10.48 6.57 4.14
N PRO A 76 -11.26 7.57 3.68
CA PRO A 76 -10.85 8.98 3.69
C PRO A 76 -10.59 9.52 5.10
N GLU A 77 -11.24 8.96 6.13
CA GLU A 77 -11.05 9.37 7.52
C GLU A 77 -9.74 8.83 8.11
N GLN A 78 -9.20 7.75 7.54
CA GLN A 78 -7.99 7.10 8.00
C GLN A 78 -6.75 7.54 7.24
N VAL A 79 -6.87 8.20 6.08
CA VAL A 79 -5.75 8.51 5.17
C VAL A 79 -5.46 10.02 5.18
N ALA A 80 -4.19 10.39 5.02
CA ALA A 80 -3.81 11.79 4.85
C ALA A 80 -4.20 12.31 3.46
N GLY A 81 -4.87 13.46 3.43
CA GLY A 81 -5.18 14.17 2.18
C GLY A 81 -3.95 14.82 1.55
#